data_AF-A0AAV7JKI0-F1
#
_entry.id   AF-A0AAV7JKI0-F1
#
_cell.length_a   1.000
_cell.length_b   1.000
_cell.length_c   1.000
_cell.angle_alpha   90.00
_cell.angle_beta   90.00
_cell.angle_gamma   90.00
#
_symmetry.space_group_name_H-M   'P 1'
#
loop_
_entity.id
_entity.type
_entity.pdbx_description
1 polymer ?
#
loop_
_entity_poly.entity_id
_entity_poly.type
_entity_poly.pdbx_seq_one_letter_code
_entity_poly.pdbx_strand_id
1 'polypeptide(L)'
;MEKRWHVKDVKFRDIRILEKYKLKENDVLFLNSRELQNKLNFKKMSENEKLRVLKFRKRERSKVSQSNEMMALECSVDNLIKQKLDLLIEIDELQKEKEIYLIKNYLENENMNVATPQVSKVELDDVICSLGSVIGLSVDK
;
A
#
# COMPACT_ATOMS: atom_id res chain seq x y z
N MET A 1 -28.08 -16.13 15.51
CA MET A 1 -28.77 -14.96 16.08
C MET A 1 -28.21 -13.71 15.41
N GLU A 2 -28.86 -13.24 14.35
CA GLU A 2 -28.39 -12.07 13.61
C GLU A 2 -29.08 -10.80 14.14
N LYS A 3 -28.28 -9.93 14.75
CA LYS A 3 -28.71 -8.58 15.15
C LYS A 3 -28.86 -7.71 13.90
N ARG A 4 -30.09 -7.43 13.48
CA ARG A 4 -30.38 -6.42 12.44
C ARG A 4 -30.31 -5.03 13.07
N TRP A 5 -29.38 -4.20 12.61
CA TRP A 5 -29.22 -2.82 13.04
C TRP A 5 -30.43 -1.98 12.63
N HIS A 6 -31.09 -1.35 13.61
CA HIS A 6 -32.15 -0.37 13.37
C HIS A 6 -31.55 0.96 12.89
N VAL A 7 -31.54 1.17 11.58
CA VAL A 7 -31.41 2.51 10.99
C VAL A 7 -32.80 3.01 10.58
N LYS A 8 -33.63 3.33 11.58
CA LYS A 8 -34.91 4.03 11.43
C LYS A 8 -34.90 5.06 12.54
N ASP A 9 -34.50 6.30 12.28
CA ASP A 9 -35.48 7.40 12.41
C ASP A 9 -35.10 8.70 11.67
N VAL A 10 -34.01 8.74 10.88
CA VAL A 10 -33.58 9.98 10.18
C VAL A 10 -34.23 10.14 8.79
N LYS A 11 -35.07 9.21 8.31
CA LYS A 11 -35.40 9.12 6.87
C LYS A 11 -36.72 9.75 6.41
N PHE A 12 -37.77 9.93 7.23
CA PHE A 12 -39.12 10.13 6.65
C PHE A 12 -39.58 11.58 6.39
N ARG A 13 -39.04 12.60 7.07
CA ARG A 13 -39.53 13.99 6.93
C ARG A 13 -38.77 14.84 5.93
N ASP A 14 -37.46 14.63 5.79
CA ASP A 14 -36.63 15.38 4.86
C ASP A 14 -36.85 14.92 3.40
N ILE A 15 -37.20 13.64 3.19
CA ILE A 15 -37.59 13.09 1.88
C ILE A 15 -38.84 13.78 1.32
N ARG A 16 -39.84 14.11 2.15
CA ARG A 16 -41.07 14.79 1.67
C ARG A 16 -40.80 16.16 1.05
N ILE A 17 -39.80 16.90 1.53
CA ILE A 17 -39.40 18.18 0.91
C ILE A 17 -38.77 17.90 -0.46
N LEU A 18 -37.89 16.90 -0.56
CA LEU A 18 -37.28 16.52 -1.85
C LEU A 18 -38.32 16.01 -2.85
N GLU A 19 -39.27 15.18 -2.42
CA GLU A 19 -40.40 14.72 -3.23
C GLU A 19 -41.31 15.85 -3.66
N LYS A 20 -41.68 16.76 -2.74
CA LYS A 20 -42.52 17.95 -3.03
C LYS A 20 -41.93 18.82 -4.14
N TYR A 21 -40.61 18.90 -4.23
CA TYR A 21 -39.91 19.72 -5.23
C TYR A 21 -39.19 18.91 -6.32
N LYS A 22 -39.48 17.60 -6.44
CA LYS A 22 -38.90 16.68 -7.44
C LYS A 22 -37.36 16.76 -7.52
N LEU A 23 -36.70 16.90 -6.37
CA LEU A 23 -35.25 16.96 -6.32
C LEU A 23 -34.66 15.56 -6.29
N LYS A 24 -33.68 15.30 -7.17
CA LYS A 24 -32.78 14.17 -6.98
C LYS A 24 -31.76 14.51 -5.90
N GLU A 25 -31.27 13.51 -5.17
CA GLU A 25 -30.26 13.69 -4.11
C GLU A 25 -29.04 14.47 -4.61
N ASN A 26 -28.61 14.18 -5.86
CA ASN A 26 -27.53 14.87 -6.55
C ASN A 26 -27.81 16.35 -6.83
N ASP A 27 -29.07 16.73 -7.07
CA ASP A 27 -29.44 18.11 -7.32
C ASP A 27 -29.19 19.00 -6.10
N VAL A 28 -29.37 18.47 -4.89
CA VAL A 28 -29.18 19.25 -3.66
C VAL A 28 -27.71 19.33 -3.26
N LEU A 29 -26.95 18.28 -3.56
CA LEU A 29 -25.53 18.17 -3.22
C LEU A 29 -24.65 19.03 -4.12
N PHE A 30 -24.87 18.96 -5.44
CA PHE A 30 -23.91 19.45 -6.44
C PHE A 30 -24.29 20.77 -7.10
N LEU A 31 -25.59 21.13 -7.17
CA LEU A 31 -25.97 22.45 -7.69
C LEU A 31 -25.39 23.56 -6.82
N ASN A 32 -24.92 24.65 -7.41
CA ASN A 32 -24.48 25.81 -6.63
C ASN A 32 -25.67 26.50 -5.93
N SER A 33 -25.40 27.44 -5.02
CA SER A 33 -26.46 28.08 -4.21
C SER A 33 -27.52 28.76 -5.08
N ARG A 34 -27.14 29.32 -6.22
CA ARG A 34 -28.04 30.05 -7.12
C ARG A 34 -28.92 29.11 -7.94
N GLU A 35 -28.32 28.04 -8.48
CA GLU A 35 -29.02 26.99 -9.22
C GLU A 35 -30.04 26.27 -8.34
N LEU A 36 -29.62 25.90 -7.12
CA LEU A 36 -30.53 25.26 -6.16
C LEU A 36 -31.69 26.19 -5.80
N GLN A 37 -31.41 27.49 -5.61
CA GLN A 37 -32.45 28.47 -5.31
C GLN A 37 -33.47 28.64 -6.43
N ASN A 38 -33.01 28.66 -7.68
CA ASN A 38 -33.85 28.76 -8.86
C ASN A 38 -34.67 27.49 -9.07
N LYS A 39 -34.05 26.31 -8.94
CA LYS A 39 -34.71 25.02 -9.12
C LYS A 39 -35.79 24.76 -8.06
N LEU A 40 -35.55 25.19 -6.82
CA LEU A 40 -36.51 25.09 -5.73
C LEU A 40 -37.51 26.25 -5.68
N ASN A 41 -37.37 27.25 -6.56
CA ASN A 41 -38.16 28.46 -6.55
C ASN A 41 -38.26 29.08 -5.15
N PHE A 42 -37.11 29.35 -4.53
CA PHE A 42 -37.01 29.81 -3.13
C PHE A 42 -37.93 31.00 -2.85
N LYS A 43 -38.16 31.89 -3.81
CA LYS A 43 -39.07 33.04 -3.66
C LYS A 43 -40.50 32.65 -3.27
N LYS A 44 -40.96 31.45 -3.63
CA LYS A 44 -42.30 30.93 -3.31
C LYS A 44 -42.31 29.99 -2.09
N MET A 45 -41.15 29.69 -1.51
CA MET A 45 -41.04 28.81 -0.33
C MET A 45 -41.19 29.62 0.96
N SER A 46 -41.74 28.98 1.99
CA SER A 46 -41.72 29.54 3.35
C SER A 46 -40.31 29.55 3.92
N GLU A 47 -40.01 30.48 4.82
CA GLU A 47 -38.70 30.57 5.50
C GLU A 47 -38.32 29.26 6.22
N ASN A 48 -39.30 28.59 6.83
CA ASN A 48 -39.09 27.29 7.48
C ASN A 48 -38.75 26.16 6.50
N GLU A 49 -39.24 26.20 5.27
CA GLU A 49 -38.86 25.22 4.24
C GLU A 49 -37.46 25.53 3.69
N LYS A 50 -37.15 26.81 3.45
CA LYS A 50 -35.79 27.24 3.04
C LYS A 50 -34.75 26.79 4.05
N LEU A 51 -34.98 27.04 5.33
CA LEU A 51 -34.08 26.65 6.41
C LEU A 51 -33.88 25.14 6.47
N ARG A 52 -34.94 24.35 6.24
CA ARG A 52 -34.86 22.89 6.21
C ARG A 52 -34.03 22.38 5.04
N VAL A 53 -34.23 22.91 3.84
CA VAL A 53 -33.40 22.58 2.66
C VAL A 53 -31.92 22.90 2.90
N LEU A 54 -31.62 24.07 3.45
CA LEU A 54 -30.24 24.47 3.72
C LEU A 54 -29.57 23.58 4.78
N LYS A 55 -30.30 23.23 5.86
CA LYS A 55 -29.82 22.29 6.89
C LYS A 55 -29.61 20.88 6.33
N PHE A 56 -30.50 20.42 5.46
CA PHE A 56 -30.34 19.14 4.77
C PHE A 56 -29.10 19.15 3.87
N ARG A 57 -28.94 20.17 3.01
CA ARG A 57 -27.77 20.36 2.15
C ARG A 57 -26.46 20.38 2.95
N LYS A 58 -26.42 21.08 4.09
CA LYS A 58 -25.24 21.13 4.97
C LYS A 58 -24.89 19.72 5.50
N ARG A 59 -25.89 18.96 5.95
CA ARG A 59 -25.70 17.59 6.46
C ARG A 59 -25.20 16.65 5.37
N GLU A 60 -25.81 16.67 4.20
CA GLU A 60 -25.42 15.78 3.09
C GLU A 60 -24.03 16.11 2.55
N ARG A 61 -23.67 17.40 2.41
CA ARG A 61 -22.30 17.80 2.05
C ARG A 61 -21.27 17.37 3.08
N SER A 62 -21.60 17.42 4.37
CA SER A 62 -20.71 16.95 5.44
C SER A 62 -20.43 15.45 5.34
N LYS A 63 -21.44 14.64 5.00
CA LYS A 63 -21.27 13.19 4.79
C LYS A 63 -20.39 12.89 3.58
N VAL A 64 -20.56 13.62 2.49
CA VAL A 64 -19.73 13.47 1.29
C VAL A 64 -18.28 13.88 1.59
N SER A 65 -18.04 14.96 2.34
CA SER A 65 -16.69 15.34 2.78
C SER A 65 -16.02 14.21 3.59
N GLN A 66 -16.73 13.68 4.58
CA GLN A 66 -16.22 12.58 5.41
C GLN A 66 -15.96 11.31 4.60
N SER A 67 -16.83 11.00 3.63
CA SER A 67 -16.63 9.85 2.74
C SER A 67 -15.40 10.02 1.83
N ASN A 68 -15.15 11.22 1.34
CA ASN A 68 -13.98 11.52 0.52
C ASN A 68 -12.69 11.49 1.34
N GLU A 69 -12.72 12.02 2.56
CA GLU A 69 -11.62 11.94 3.53
C GLU A 69 -11.30 10.49 3.89
N MET A 70 -12.32 9.67 4.10
CA MET A 70 -12.19 8.23 4.36
C MET A 70 -11.58 7.49 3.17
N MET A 71 -12.03 7.75 1.95
CA MET A 71 -11.46 7.15 0.74
C MET A 71 -9.99 7.56 0.53
N ALA A 72 -9.64 8.82 0.81
CA ALA A 72 -8.26 9.28 0.75
C ALA A 72 -7.37 8.58 1.78
N LEU A 73 -7.89 8.33 2.98
CA LEU A 73 -7.21 7.56 4.02
C LEU A 73 -7.03 6.09 3.62
N GLU A 74 -8.06 5.45 3.06
CA GLU A 74 -7.98 4.07 2.54
C GLU A 74 -6.88 3.94 1.48
N CYS A 75 -6.85 4.83 0.49
CA CYS A 75 -5.79 4.87 -0.53
C CYS A 75 -4.39 5.08 0.07
N SER A 76 -4.28 5.89 1.13
CA SER A 76 -3.00 6.12 1.83
C SER A 76 -2.51 4.86 2.55
N VAL A 77 -3.42 4.13 3.20
CA VAL A 77 -3.12 2.86 3.87
C VAL A 77 -2.66 1.81 2.86
N ASP A 78 -3.34 1.69 1.72
CA ASP A 78 -2.95 0.75 0.66
C ASP A 78 -1.54 1.04 0.13
N ASN A 79 -1.19 2.33 -0.05
CA ASN A 79 0.16 2.73 -0.46
C ASN A 79 1.21 2.38 0.61
N LEU A 80 0.92 2.60 1.89
CA LEU A 80 1.84 2.24 2.98
C LEU A 80 2.03 0.71 3.09
N ILE A 81 0.96 -0.07 2.88
CA ILE A 81 1.05 -1.54 2.85
C ILE A 81 1.96 -1.97 1.69
N LYS A 82 1.80 -1.39 0.51
CA LYS A 82 2.64 -1.68 -0.65
C LYS A 82 4.12 -1.37 -0.36
N GLN A 83 4.42 -0.16 0.12
CA GLN A 83 5.79 0.23 0.49
C GLN A 83 6.41 -0.70 1.53
N LYS A 84 5.63 -1.13 2.53
CA LYS A 84 6.09 -2.08 3.54
C LYS A 84 6.43 -3.45 2.93
N LEU A 85 5.61 -3.94 2.00
CA LEU A 85 5.88 -5.21 1.32
C LEU A 85 7.14 -5.11 0.44
N ASP A 86 7.31 -4.02 -0.29
CA ASP A 86 8.50 -3.77 -1.11
C ASP A 86 9.78 -3.77 -0.24
N LEU A 87 9.76 -3.08 0.92
CA LEU A 87 10.88 -3.08 1.87
C LEU A 87 11.17 -4.47 2.46
N LEU A 88 10.14 -5.27 2.73
CA LEU A 88 10.34 -6.63 3.23
C LEU A 88 11.03 -7.54 2.21
N ILE A 89 10.70 -7.36 0.92
CA ILE A 89 11.38 -8.06 -0.18
C ILE A 89 12.85 -7.63 -0.25
N GLU A 90 13.12 -6.32 -0.20
CA GLU A 90 14.49 -5.79 -0.23
C GLU A 90 15.34 -6.30 0.95
N ILE A 91 14.76 -6.35 2.16
CA ILE A 91 15.44 -6.90 3.35
C ILE A 91 15.79 -8.38 3.14
N ASP A 92 14.87 -9.19 2.59
CA ASP A 92 15.12 -10.61 2.33
C ASP A 92 16.24 -10.82 1.29
N GLU A 93 16.27 -10.00 0.24
CA GLU A 93 17.34 -10.03 -0.77
C GLU A 93 18.70 -9.68 -0.15
N LEU A 94 18.77 -8.59 0.61
CA LEU A 94 20.01 -8.17 1.28
C LEU A 94 20.49 -9.20 2.31
N GLN A 95 19.58 -9.90 3.00
CA GLN A 95 19.94 -10.98 3.92
C GLN A 95 20.58 -12.16 3.17
N LYS A 96 20.00 -12.58 2.05
CA LYS A 96 20.57 -13.64 1.21
C LYS A 96 21.94 -13.27 0.66
N GLU A 97 22.11 -12.03 0.17
CA GLU A 97 23.42 -11.55 -0.30
C GLU A 97 24.47 -11.57 0.81
N LYS A 98 24.11 -11.11 2.01
CA LYS A 98 24.98 -11.14 3.18
C LYS A 98 25.36 -12.57 3.57
N GLU A 99 24.42 -13.51 3.58
CA GLU A 99 24.69 -14.91 3.88
C GLU A 99 25.65 -15.53 2.86
N ILE A 100 25.42 -15.31 1.56
CA ILE A 100 26.32 -15.77 0.49
C ILE A 100 27.71 -15.19 0.68
N TYR A 101 27.82 -13.89 0.97
CA TYR A 101 29.10 -13.23 1.24
C TYR A 101 29.83 -13.86 2.43
N LEU A 102 29.13 -14.08 3.55
CA LEU A 102 29.72 -14.70 4.74
C LEU A 102 30.18 -16.13 4.48
N ILE A 103 29.40 -16.93 3.75
CA ILE A 103 29.77 -18.30 3.38
C ILE A 103 31.03 -18.30 2.50
N LYS A 104 31.09 -17.42 1.48
CA LYS A 104 32.29 -17.29 0.63
C LYS A 104 33.53 -16.93 1.45
N ASN A 105 33.42 -15.92 2.30
CA ASN A 105 34.53 -15.47 3.14
C ASN A 105 34.96 -16.57 4.14
N TYR A 106 34.01 -17.35 4.69
CA TYR A 106 34.33 -18.49 5.54
C TYR A 106 35.14 -19.55 4.78
N LEU A 107 34.70 -19.94 3.57
CA LEU A 107 35.40 -20.92 2.73
C LEU A 107 36.79 -20.42 2.29
N GLU A 108 36.94 -19.14 1.97
CA GLU A 108 38.24 -18.54 1.64
C GLU A 108 39.21 -18.59 2.83
N ASN A 109 38.73 -18.26 4.04
CA ASN A 109 39.55 -18.30 5.26
C ASN A 109 39.89 -19.72 5.70
N GLU A 110 38.96 -20.68 5.58
CA GLU A 110 39.27 -22.10 5.81
C GLU A 110 40.31 -22.60 4.80
N ASN A 111 40.19 -22.27 3.51
CA ASN A 111 41.21 -22.63 2.50
C ASN A 111 42.60 -22.02 2.79
N MET A 112 42.64 -20.81 3.36
CA MET A 112 43.88 -20.16 3.80
C MET A 112 44.45 -20.81 5.08
N ASN A 113 43.60 -21.25 6.01
CA ASN A 113 44.02 -21.91 7.26
C ASN A 113 44.39 -23.40 7.06
N VAL A 114 43.91 -24.05 6.00
CA VAL A 114 44.38 -25.38 5.58
C VAL A 114 45.82 -25.30 5.00
N ALA A 115 46.38 -24.10 4.83
CA ALA A 115 47.75 -23.93 4.34
C ALA A 115 48.87 -24.20 5.37
N THR A 116 48.60 -24.43 6.67
CA THR A 116 49.56 -25.10 7.58
C THR A 116 48.88 -25.56 8.89
N PRO A 117 49.15 -26.77 9.45
CA PRO A 117 50.08 -27.82 9.02
C PRO A 117 49.34 -29.15 8.76
N GLN A 118 49.03 -29.45 7.50
CA GLN A 118 49.07 -30.85 7.08
C GLN A 118 50.36 -31.02 6.28
N VAL A 119 51.16 -31.98 6.73
CA VAL A 119 52.45 -32.43 6.17
C VAL A 119 52.34 -32.86 4.69
N SER A 120 51.18 -32.74 4.05
CA SER A 120 50.85 -33.26 2.73
C SER A 120 50.76 -32.24 1.60
N LYS A 121 50.88 -30.91 1.84
CA LYS A 121 50.75 -29.93 0.72
C LYS A 121 52.02 -29.82 -0.13
N VAL A 122 53.20 -29.94 0.47
CA VAL A 122 54.47 -30.04 -0.28
C VAL A 122 54.51 -31.34 -1.10
N GLU A 123 54.04 -32.46 -0.53
CA GLU A 123 53.91 -33.72 -1.28
C GLU A 123 52.84 -33.66 -2.37
N LEU A 124 51.72 -32.96 -2.16
CA LEU A 124 50.69 -32.78 -3.20
C LEU A 124 51.16 -31.88 -4.34
N ASP A 125 51.88 -30.80 -4.03
CA ASP A 125 52.46 -29.90 -5.04
C ASP A 125 53.54 -30.63 -5.85
N ASP A 126 54.37 -31.45 -5.19
CA ASP A 126 55.35 -32.32 -5.88
C ASP A 126 54.65 -33.41 -6.72
N VAL A 127 53.52 -33.96 -6.27
CA VAL A 127 52.70 -34.93 -7.03
C VAL A 127 52.01 -34.27 -8.23
N ILE A 128 51.48 -33.04 -8.09
CA ILE A 128 50.84 -32.30 -9.20
C ILE A 128 51.90 -31.86 -10.22
N CYS A 129 53.05 -31.36 -9.78
CA CYS A 129 54.17 -31.00 -10.66
C CYS A 129 54.75 -32.22 -11.39
N SER A 130 54.88 -33.36 -10.70
CA SER A 130 55.36 -34.59 -11.33
C SER A 130 54.34 -35.17 -12.31
N LEU A 131 53.03 -35.13 -12.03
CA LEU A 131 51.98 -35.48 -12.98
C LEU A 131 51.95 -34.56 -14.21
N GLY A 132 52.11 -33.24 -14.03
CA GLY A 132 52.19 -32.28 -15.13
C GLY A 132 53.39 -32.51 -16.04
N SER A 133 54.53 -32.93 -15.45
CA SER A 133 55.74 -33.31 -16.19
C SER A 133 55.57 -34.60 -16.99
N VAL A 134 54.81 -35.57 -16.48
CA VAL A 134 54.50 -36.85 -17.17
C VAL A 134 53.52 -36.66 -18.34
N ILE A 135 52.62 -35.66 -18.27
CA ILE A 135 51.62 -35.37 -19.31
C ILE A 135 52.14 -34.39 -20.37
N GLY A 136 53.33 -33.79 -20.19
CA GLY A 136 53.95 -32.90 -21.18
C GLY A 136 53.29 -31.53 -21.28
N LEU A 137 52.67 -31.05 -20.20
CA LEU A 137 52.17 -29.67 -20.13
C LEU A 137 53.24 -28.80 -19.44
N SER A 138 54.03 -28.12 -20.25
CA SER A 138 54.93 -27.06 -19.79
C SER A 138 54.10 -25.86 -19.34
N VAL A 139 53.98 -25.65 -18.03
CA VAL A 139 53.54 -24.37 -17.47
C VAL A 139 54.78 -23.49 -17.38
N ASP A 140 54.98 -22.64 -18.38
CA ASP A 140 56.00 -21.60 -18.33
C ASP A 140 55.73 -20.68 -17.13
N LYS A 141 56.79 -20.37 -16.37
CA LYS A 141 56.75 -19.38 -15.29
C LYS A 141 56.54 -17.97 -15.83
#